data_AF-A0A6B3EWM3-F1
#
_entry.id   AF-A0A6B3EWM3-F1
#
_cell.length_a   1.000
_cell.length_b   1.000
_cell.length_c   1.000
_cell.angle_alpha   90.00
_cell.angle_beta   90.00
_cell.angle_gamma   90.00
#
_symmetry.space_group_name_H-M   'P 1'
#
loop_
_entity.id
_entity.type
_entity.pdbx_description
1 polymer ?
#
loop_
_entity_poly.entity_id
_entity_poly.type
_entity_poly.pdbx_seq_one_letter_code
_entity_poly.pdbx_strand_id
1 'polypeptide(L)'
;QLASKMRFVSAQFEALLADGLWLRSAAHANAMAQRLAAGVREIDGVEILYPVQANGVFARLPHEVTERLQKRYRFYYWDEAAGSV
;
A
#
# COMPACT_ATOMS: atom_id res chain seq x y z
N GLN A 1 12.17 26.01 2.94
CA GLN A 1 13.53 25.49 3.20
C GLN A 1 14.18 25.22 1.85
N LEU A 2 15.36 25.79 1.59
CA LEU A 2 16.12 25.51 0.36
C LEU A 2 16.83 24.17 0.54
N ALA A 3 16.83 23.32 -0.49
CA ALA A 3 17.55 22.04 -0.47
C ALA A 3 19.07 22.21 -0.22
N SER A 4 19.64 23.41 -0.35
CA SER A 4 21.04 23.68 -0.01
C SER A 4 21.35 23.62 1.50
N LYS A 5 20.33 23.55 2.37
CA LYS A 5 20.48 23.37 3.82
C LYS A 5 19.62 22.20 4.30
N MET A 6 20.02 20.99 3.90
CA MET A 6 19.30 19.71 4.08
C MET A 6 18.98 19.29 5.53
N ARG A 7 19.24 20.11 6.56
CA ARG A 7 19.18 19.69 7.98
C ARG A 7 17.91 18.90 8.35
N PHE A 8 16.73 19.33 7.88
CA PHE A 8 15.47 18.66 8.21
C PHE A 8 15.22 17.37 7.43
N VAL A 9 15.79 17.26 6.23
CA VAL A 9 15.75 16.02 5.43
C VAL A 9 16.80 15.05 5.96
N SER A 10 18.01 15.54 6.25
CA SER A 10 19.10 14.76 6.85
C SER A 10 18.71 14.12 8.18
N ALA A 11 18.03 14.87 9.07
CA ALA A 11 17.55 14.32 10.34
C ALA A 11 16.59 13.13 10.16
N GLN A 12 15.75 13.13 9.11
CA GLN A 12 14.85 12.01 8.83
C GLN A 12 15.64 10.79 8.31
N PHE A 13 16.64 11.01 7.45
CA PHE A 13 17.49 9.92 6.96
C PHE A 13 18.39 9.33 8.04
N GLU A 14 18.89 10.14 8.96
CA GLU A 14 19.65 9.66 10.12
C GLU A 14 18.82 8.64 10.91
N ALA A 15 17.58 8.98 11.25
CA ALA A 15 16.67 8.06 11.94
C ALA A 15 16.27 6.85 11.08
N LEU A 16 15.98 7.06 9.80
CA LEU A 16 15.54 6.00 8.88
C LEU A 16 16.63 4.93 8.66
N LEU A 17 17.88 5.35 8.55
CA LEU A 17 19.02 4.50 8.24
C LEU A 17 19.70 3.95 9.50
N ALA A 18 19.50 4.57 10.66
CA ALA A 18 19.94 4.05 11.94
C ALA A 18 19.22 2.73 12.28
N ASP A 19 19.99 1.80 12.86
CA ASP A 19 19.50 0.57 13.48
C ASP A 19 18.58 -0.29 12.60
N GLY A 20 18.64 -0.15 11.26
CA GLY A 20 17.79 -0.89 10.33
C GLY A 20 16.29 -0.53 10.40
N LEU A 21 15.93 0.68 10.85
CA LEU A 21 14.52 1.12 10.91
C LEU A 21 13.84 1.00 9.54
N TRP A 22 14.50 1.42 8.46
CA TRP A 22 13.96 1.31 7.10
C TRP A 22 13.56 -0.13 6.74
N LEU A 23 14.38 -1.11 7.11
CA LEU A 23 14.14 -2.51 6.78
C LEU A 23 12.98 -3.09 7.60
N ARG A 24 12.90 -2.76 8.90
CA ARG A 24 11.76 -3.17 9.74
C ARG A 24 10.46 -2.56 9.25
N SER A 25 10.47 -1.29 8.87
CA SER A 25 9.30 -0.60 8.30
C SER A 25 8.85 -1.24 6.99
N ALA A 26 9.79 -1.55 6.08
CA ALA A 26 9.49 -2.23 4.83
C ALA A 26 8.94 -3.66 5.06
N ALA A 27 9.56 -4.43 5.95
CA ALA A 27 9.11 -5.78 6.29
C ALA A 27 7.69 -5.75 6.90
N HIS A 28 7.40 -4.79 7.77
CA HIS A 28 6.07 -4.61 8.33
C HIS A 28 5.03 -4.27 7.25
N ALA A 29 5.34 -3.33 6.36
CA ALA A 29 4.45 -2.94 5.27
C ALA A 29 4.14 -4.12 4.33
N ASN A 30 5.16 -4.92 3.98
CA ASN A 30 4.99 -6.14 3.18
C ASN A 30 4.14 -7.18 3.91
N ALA A 31 4.35 -7.38 5.21
CA ALA A 31 3.56 -8.31 6.02
C ALA A 31 2.08 -7.90 6.09
N MET A 32 1.78 -6.59 6.18
CA MET A 32 0.40 -6.11 6.18
C MET A 32 -0.28 -6.26 4.83
N ALA A 33 0.43 -6.07 3.72
CA ALA A 33 -0.10 -6.36 2.39
C ALA A 33 -0.44 -7.85 2.23
N GLN A 34 0.44 -8.75 2.69
CA GLN A 34 0.17 -10.19 2.72
C GLN A 34 -1.06 -10.53 3.57
N ARG A 35 -1.18 -9.92 4.75
CA ARG A 35 -2.33 -10.11 5.63
C ARG A 35 -3.63 -9.65 4.97
N LEU A 36 -3.62 -8.49 4.32
CA LEU A 36 -4.78 -7.99 3.58
C LEU A 36 -5.15 -8.95 2.45
N ALA A 37 -4.16 -9.36 1.64
CA ALA A 37 -4.35 -10.29 0.55
C ALA A 37 -4.97 -11.63 1.02
N ALA A 38 -4.45 -12.20 2.11
CA ALA A 38 -5.00 -13.42 2.70
C ALA A 38 -6.46 -13.24 3.16
N GLY A 39 -6.80 -12.09 3.73
CA GLY A 39 -8.17 -11.82 4.18
C GLY A 39 -9.16 -11.60 3.04
N VAL A 40 -8.75 -10.99 1.93
CA VAL A 40 -9.66 -10.66 0.83
C VAL A 40 -9.79 -11.76 -0.22
N ARG A 41 -8.84 -12.70 -0.31
CA ARG A 41 -8.90 -13.83 -1.27
C ARG A 41 -10.13 -14.72 -1.10
N GLU A 42 -10.66 -14.79 0.11
CA GLU A 42 -11.83 -15.62 0.43
C GLU A 42 -13.17 -14.89 0.16
N ILE A 43 -13.12 -13.66 -0.33
CA ILE A 43 -14.33 -12.84 -0.56
C ILE A 43 -14.76 -12.97 -2.02
N ASP A 44 -15.97 -13.45 -2.25
CA ASP A 44 -16.57 -13.51 -3.57
C ASP A 44 -16.59 -12.13 -4.25
N GLY A 45 -16.13 -12.09 -5.50
CA GLY A 45 -16.02 -10.86 -6.28
C GLY A 45 -14.71 -10.10 -6.08
N VAL A 46 -13.79 -10.56 -5.23
CA VAL A 46 -12.41 -10.03 -5.16
C VAL A 46 -11.46 -10.95 -5.91
N GLU A 47 -10.74 -10.38 -6.89
CA GLU A 47 -9.69 -11.09 -7.62
C GLU A 47 -8.36 -10.36 -7.45
N ILE A 48 -7.36 -11.02 -6.86
CA ILE A 48 -6.01 -10.44 -6.77
C ILE A 48 -5.31 -10.62 -8.12
N LEU A 49 -4.92 -9.50 -8.73
CA LEU A 49 -4.43 -9.45 -10.12
C LEU A 49 -2.94 -9.79 -10.25
N TYR A 50 -2.16 -9.48 -9.21
CA TYR A 50 -0.71 -9.67 -9.21
C TYR A 50 -0.22 -10.34 -7.92
N PRO A 51 0.91 -11.07 -7.97
CA PRO A 51 1.56 -11.57 -6.77
C PRO A 51 1.88 -10.44 -5.78
N VAL A 52 1.46 -10.60 -4.53
CA VAL A 52 1.73 -9.64 -3.45
C VAL A 52 3.15 -9.91 -2.96
N GLN A 53 4.14 -9.25 -3.56
CA GLN A 53 5.57 -9.43 -3.22
C GLN A 53 6.18 -8.24 -2.48
N ALA A 54 5.43 -7.16 -2.35
CA ALA A 54 5.82 -5.94 -1.66
C ALA A 54 4.66 -5.48 -0.75
N ASN A 55 4.49 -4.17 -0.59
CA ASN A 55 3.53 -3.55 0.32
C ASN A 55 2.19 -3.14 -0.35
N GLY A 56 1.95 -3.58 -1.60
CA GLY A 56 0.74 -3.26 -2.35
C GLY A 56 -0.09 -4.51 -2.65
N VAL A 57 -1.41 -4.34 -2.66
CA VAL A 57 -2.37 -5.35 -3.13
C VAL A 57 -3.16 -4.70 -4.26
N PHE A 58 -3.13 -5.33 -5.42
CA PHE A 58 -3.89 -4.90 -6.59
C PHE A 58 -4.99 -5.92 -6.83
N ALA A 59 -6.22 -5.45 -6.84
CA ALA A 59 -7.38 -6.33 -6.93
C ALA A 59 -8.45 -5.77 -7.85
N ARG A 60 -9.20 -6.66 -8.47
CA ARG A 60 -10.42 -6.32 -9.19
C ARG A 60 -11.60 -6.51 -8.24
N LEU A 61 -12.43 -5.47 -8.15
CA LEU A 61 -13.65 -5.44 -7.33
C LEU A 61 -14.81 -4.93 -8.19
N PRO A 62 -16.08 -5.28 -7.88
CA PRO A 62 -17.24 -4.65 -8.47
C PRO A 62 -17.23 -3.14 -8.18
N HIS A 63 -17.51 -2.33 -9.20
CA HIS A 63 -17.42 -0.88 -9.14
C HIS A 63 -18.20 -0.28 -7.95
N GLU A 64 -19.44 -0.73 -7.74
CA GLU A 64 -20.29 -0.28 -6.64
C GLU A 64 -19.71 -0.59 -5.24
N VAL A 65 -18.97 -1.69 -5.11
CA VAL A 65 -18.30 -2.07 -3.86
C VAL A 65 -17.13 -1.13 -3.63
N THR A 66 -16.34 -0.86 -4.66
CA THR A 66 -15.23 0.10 -4.61
C THR A 66 -15.70 1.49 -4.17
N GLU A 67 -16.73 2.04 -4.81
CA GLU A 67 -17.27 3.36 -4.45
C GLU A 67 -17.74 3.41 -3.00
N ARG A 68 -18.40 2.36 -2.52
CA ARG A 68 -18.85 2.27 -1.12
C ARG A 68 -17.69 2.17 -0.14
N LEU A 69 -16.64 1.42 -0.48
CA LEU A 69 -15.45 1.27 0.34
C LEU A 69 -14.63 2.56 0.40
N GLN A 70 -14.51 3.30 -0.71
CA GLN A 70 -13.77 4.56 -0.78
C GLN A 70 -14.36 5.67 0.12
N LYS A 71 -15.65 5.58 0.47
CA LYS A 71 -16.27 6.48 1.46
C LYS A 71 -15.73 6.28 2.88
N ARG A 72 -15.06 5.15 3.15
CA ARG A 72 -14.60 4.74 4.50
C ARG A 72 -13.09 4.55 4.58
N TYR A 73 -12.50 4.05 3.50
CA TYR A 73 -11.08 3.73 3.41
C TYR A 73 -10.45 4.41 2.21
N ARG A 74 -9.19 4.81 2.33
CA ARG A 74 -8.49 5.51 1.26
C ARG A 74 -7.70 4.53 0.41
N PHE A 75 -8.09 4.44 -0.86
CA PHE A 75 -7.42 3.72 -1.94
C PHE A 75 -7.96 4.27 -3.27
N TYR A 76 -7.35 3.90 -4.39
CA TYR A 76 -7.64 4.51 -5.68
C TYR A 76 -7.79 3.42 -6.74
N TYR A 77 -8.42 3.75 -7.86
CA TYR A 77 -8.34 2.91 -9.04
C TYR A 77 -6.92 2.96 -9.61
N TRP A 78 -6.37 1.79 -9.91
CA TRP A 78 -5.21 1.66 -10.78
C TRP A 78 -5.63 1.72 -12.26
N ASP A 79 -6.75 1.07 -12.58
CA ASP A 79 -7.45 1.14 -13.86
C ASP A 79 -8.96 1.01 -13.59
N GLU A 80 -9.67 2.13 -13.69
CA GLU A 80 -11.09 2.21 -13.37
C GLU A 80 -11.96 1.47 -14.41
N ALA A 81 -11.58 1.50 -15.69
CA ALA A 81 -12.31 0.82 -16.74
C ALA A 81 -12.22 -0.71 -16.57
N ALA A 82 -11.09 -1.21 -16.08
CA ALA A 82 -10.88 -2.61 -15.74
C ALA A 82 -11.36 -2.99 -14.32
N GLY A 83 -11.90 -2.05 -13.54
CA GLY A 83 -12.32 -2.27 -12.14
C GLY A 83 -11.17 -2.60 -11.18
N SER A 84 -9.94 -2.24 -11.54
CA SER A 84 -8.72 -2.56 -10.80
C SER A 84 -8.38 -1.45 -9.82
N VAL A 85 -8.18 -1.80 -8.56
CA VAL A 85 -7.78 -0.91 -7.45
C VAL A 85 -6.48 -1.34 -6.81
#